data_AF-A0A963EGU7-F1
#
_entry.id   AF-A0A963EGU7-F1
#
_cell.length_a   1.000
_cell.length_b   1.000
_cell.length_c   1.000
_cell.angle_alpha   90.00
_cell.angle_beta   90.00
_cell.angle_gamma   90.00
#
_symmetry.space_group_name_H-M   'P 1'
#
loop_
_entity.id
_entity.type
_entity.pdbx_description
1 polymer ?
#
loop_
_entity_poly.entity_id
_entity_poly.type
_entity_poly.pdbx_seq_one_letter_code
_entity_poly.pdbx_strand_id
1 'polypeptide(L)'
;FVEQKRLFEWAREHEGRIPLVIDAHDIREDPRRALSALCDGLKIGFDPAMLEWPPGPHEADGVWGRHWYPAIWQSTGFAPPESGPPPELPADLQKLVDQAMPVYEYLHRHRI
;
A
#
# COMPACT_ATOMS: atom_id res chain seq x y z
N PHE A 1 3.15 3.04 14.46
CA PHE A 1 1.88 3.49 13.86
C PHE A 1 1.83 4.99 13.63
N VAL A 2 2.35 5.82 14.55
CA VAL A 2 2.16 7.29 14.52
C VAL A 2 2.95 7.99 13.40
N GLU A 3 4.09 7.44 12.97
CA GLU A 3 4.98 8.11 12.00
C GLU A 3 4.31 8.36 10.65
N GLN A 4 3.47 7.44 10.14
CA GLN A 4 2.74 7.67 8.89
C GLN A 4 1.81 8.88 8.99
N LYS A 5 1.07 9.00 10.11
CA LYS A 5 0.23 10.18 10.36
C LYS A 5 1.08 11.44 10.48
N ARG A 6 2.20 11.39 11.19
CA ARG A 6 3.11 12.53 11.33
C ARG A 6 3.62 13.02 9.97
N LEU A 7 4.03 12.10 9.09
CA LEU A 7 4.46 12.44 7.73
C LEU A 7 3.32 13.04 6.90
N PHE A 8 2.11 12.48 7.01
CA PHE A 8 0.92 13.03 6.34
C PHE A 8 0.62 14.45 6.81
N GLU A 9 0.60 14.71 8.12
CA GLU A 9 0.37 16.05 8.68
C GLU A 9 1.47 17.03 8.25
N TRP A 10 2.73 16.60 8.33
CA TRP A 10 3.87 17.40 7.89
C TRP A 10 3.76 17.78 6.42
N ALA A 11 3.51 16.82 5.53
CA ALA A 11 3.34 17.08 4.10
C ALA A 11 2.13 17.99 3.84
N ARG A 12 1.02 17.79 4.57
CA ARG A 12 -0.17 18.64 4.46
C ARG A 12 0.12 20.10 4.80
N GLU A 13 0.86 20.34 5.88
CA GLU A 13 1.25 21.68 6.33
C GLU A 13 2.23 22.36 5.36
N HIS A 14 3.20 21.61 4.82
CA HIS A 14 4.28 22.18 3.99
C HIS A 14 3.89 22.33 2.51
N GLU A 15 2.99 21.50 2.00
CA GLU A 15 2.53 21.58 0.61
C GLU A 15 1.22 22.36 0.43
N GLY A 16 0.54 22.71 1.53
CA GLY A 16 -0.73 23.44 1.49
C GLY A 16 -1.88 22.68 0.81
N ARG A 17 -1.75 21.36 0.66
CA ARG A 17 -2.74 20.46 0.06
C ARG A 17 -2.80 19.15 0.84
N ILE A 18 -3.90 18.42 0.73
CA ILE A 18 -4.02 17.09 1.33
C ILE A 18 -3.12 16.11 0.55
N PRO A 19 -2.17 15.42 1.21
CA PRO A 19 -1.38 14.38 0.55
C PRO A 19 -2.27 13.23 0.06
N LEU A 20 -1.90 12.63 -1.06
CA LEU A 20 -2.60 11.46 -1.57
C LEU A 20 -2.38 10.28 -0.62
N VAL A 21 -3.46 9.58 -0.30
CA VAL A 21 -3.44 8.32 0.44
C VAL A 21 -4.03 7.25 -0.47
N ILE A 22 -3.37 6.11 -0.56
CA ILE A 22 -3.88 4.92 -1.25
C ILE A 22 -3.78 3.74 -0.28
N ASP A 23 -4.82 2.91 -0.25
CA ASP A 23 -4.82 1.69 0.56
C ASP A 23 -4.32 0.50 -0.28
N ALA A 24 -3.44 -0.31 0.30
CA ALA A 24 -2.92 -1.50 -0.37
C ALA A 24 -4.02 -2.54 -0.66
N HIS A 25 -5.08 -2.57 0.13
CA HIS A 25 -6.25 -3.39 -0.11
C HIS A 25 -6.98 -2.97 -1.39
N ASP A 26 -7.19 -1.66 -1.60
CA ASP A 26 -7.83 -1.13 -2.81
C ASP A 26 -7.04 -1.48 -4.07
N ILE A 27 -5.69 -1.45 -3.98
CA ILE A 27 -4.81 -1.89 -5.08
C ILE A 27 -5.02 -3.38 -5.38
N ARG A 28 -5.13 -4.24 -4.37
CA ARG A 28 -5.28 -5.68 -4.60
C ARG A 28 -6.68 -6.04 -5.08
N GLU A 29 -7.71 -5.34 -4.60
CA GLU A 29 -9.11 -5.56 -4.99
C GLU A 29 -9.35 -5.19 -6.45
N ASP A 30 -8.85 -4.03 -6.89
CA ASP A 30 -8.97 -3.56 -8.28
C ASP A 30 -7.75 -2.71 -8.65
N PRO A 31 -6.64 -3.35 -9.05
CA PRO A 31 -5.38 -2.67 -9.34
C PRO A 31 -5.52 -1.56 -10.36
N ARG A 32 -6.33 -1.77 -11.39
CA ARG A 32 -6.54 -0.79 -12.47
C ARG A 32 -7.20 0.45 -11.91
N ARG A 33 -8.32 0.32 -11.19
CA ARG A 33 -9.03 1.46 -10.60
C ARG A 33 -8.14 2.25 -9.64
N ALA A 34 -7.51 1.56 -8.69
CA ALA A 34 -6.73 2.21 -7.63
C ALA A 34 -5.48 2.91 -8.18
N LEU A 35 -4.74 2.27 -9.09
CA LEU A 35 -3.55 2.88 -9.70
C LEU A 35 -3.91 4.00 -10.68
N SER A 36 -5.03 3.92 -11.40
CA SER A 36 -5.53 5.04 -12.21
C SER A 36 -5.85 6.25 -11.34
N ALA A 37 -6.55 6.07 -10.22
CA ALA A 37 -6.84 7.17 -9.28
C ALA A 37 -5.55 7.80 -8.73
N LEU A 38 -4.54 6.98 -8.41
CA LEU A 38 -3.23 7.46 -7.97
C LEU A 38 -2.53 8.28 -9.07
N CYS A 39 -2.48 7.77 -10.29
CA CYS A 39 -1.87 8.46 -11.43
C CYS A 39 -2.56 9.81 -11.69
N ASP A 40 -3.88 9.85 -11.64
CA ASP A 40 -4.67 11.08 -11.81
C ASP A 40 -4.34 12.11 -10.70
N GLY A 41 -4.28 11.65 -9.44
CA GLY A 41 -3.89 12.50 -8.31
C GLY A 41 -2.46 13.04 -8.42
N LEU A 42 -1.54 12.25 -8.97
CA LEU A 42 -0.14 12.61 -9.23
C LEU A 42 0.05 13.40 -10.54
N LYS A 43 -0.99 13.52 -11.37
CA LYS A 43 -0.95 14.16 -12.70
C LYS A 43 0.07 13.50 -13.64
N ILE A 44 0.15 12.18 -13.61
CA ILE A 44 0.96 11.35 -14.51
C ILE A 44 0.06 10.38 -15.28
N GLY A 45 0.52 9.86 -16.41
CA GLY A 45 -0.22 8.86 -17.17
C GLY A 45 -0.22 7.50 -16.48
N PHE A 46 -1.37 6.81 -16.48
CA PHE A 46 -1.44 5.39 -16.16
C PHE A 46 -0.73 4.56 -17.24
N ASP A 47 0.06 3.58 -16.83
CA ASP A 47 0.72 2.62 -17.72
C ASP A 47 0.17 1.22 -17.46
N PRO A 48 -0.40 0.52 -18.47
CA PRO A 48 -0.82 -0.87 -18.33
C PRO A 48 0.27 -1.82 -17.80
N ALA A 49 1.55 -1.52 -18.03
CA ALA A 49 2.68 -2.29 -17.49
C ALA A 49 2.76 -2.25 -15.95
N MET A 50 2.04 -1.36 -15.28
CA MET A 50 1.91 -1.39 -13.82
C MET A 50 1.13 -2.60 -13.31
N LEU A 51 0.34 -3.27 -14.16
CA LEU A 51 -0.55 -4.37 -13.76
C LEU A 51 0.08 -5.75 -13.93
N GLU A 52 1.01 -5.88 -14.88
CA GLU A 52 1.59 -7.15 -15.28
C GLU A 52 3.09 -6.98 -15.56
N TRP A 53 3.90 -7.90 -15.03
CA TRP A 53 5.36 -7.88 -15.17
C TRP A 53 5.93 -9.29 -15.33
N PRO A 54 7.13 -9.44 -15.91
CA PRO A 54 7.77 -10.75 -16.01
C PRO A 54 8.20 -11.25 -14.61
N PRO A 55 8.13 -12.56 -14.35
CA PRO A 55 8.66 -13.12 -13.12
C PRO A 55 10.21 -13.10 -13.16
N GLY A 56 10.81 -13.08 -11.98
CA GLY A 56 12.26 -13.13 -11.77
C GLY A 56 12.81 -11.92 -11.02
N PRO A 57 14.13 -11.92 -10.78
CA PRO A 57 14.81 -10.80 -10.14
C PRO A 57 14.85 -9.57 -11.05
N HIS A 58 14.77 -8.39 -10.42
CA HIS A 58 15.02 -7.10 -11.06
C HIS A 58 16.42 -6.59 -10.68
N GLU A 59 17.07 -5.85 -11.58
CA GLU A 59 18.41 -5.29 -11.32
C GLU A 59 18.45 -4.37 -10.08
N ALA A 60 17.32 -3.76 -9.76
CA ALA A 60 17.16 -2.86 -8.61
C ALA A 60 16.93 -3.58 -7.27
N ASP A 61 16.78 -4.91 -7.25
CA ASP A 61 16.49 -5.66 -6.01
C ASP A 61 17.64 -5.65 -5.01
N GLY A 62 18.87 -5.39 -5.50
CA GLY A 62 20.07 -5.34 -4.69
C GLY A 62 20.39 -6.66 -3.96
N VAL A 63 21.31 -6.56 -2.99
CA VAL A 63 21.83 -7.75 -2.27
C VAL A 63 20.78 -8.48 -1.43
N TRP A 64 19.69 -7.82 -1.07
CA TRP A 64 18.64 -8.37 -0.23
C TRP A 64 17.59 -9.17 -1.01
N GLY A 65 17.50 -9.00 -2.33
CA GLY A 65 16.49 -9.66 -3.16
C GLY A 65 16.47 -11.17 -2.98
N ARG A 66 17.65 -11.82 -3.00
CA ARG A 66 17.78 -13.28 -2.82
C ARG A 66 17.31 -13.80 -1.46
N HIS A 67 17.16 -12.92 -0.48
CA HIS A 67 16.78 -13.27 0.89
C HIS A 67 15.33 -12.93 1.21
N TRP A 68 14.79 -11.86 0.62
CA TRP A 68 13.49 -11.30 1.01
C TRP A 68 12.44 -11.30 -0.10
N TYR A 69 12.84 -11.38 -1.38
CA TYR A 69 11.94 -11.23 -2.52
C TYR A 69 11.52 -12.50 -3.28
N PRO A 70 11.67 -13.76 -2.79
CA PRO A 70 11.17 -14.92 -3.52
C PRO A 70 9.70 -14.83 -3.97
N ALA A 71 8.82 -14.22 -3.15
CA ALA A 71 7.41 -14.03 -3.49
C ALA A 71 7.20 -12.99 -4.63
N ILE A 72 8.00 -11.92 -4.64
CA ILE A 72 7.96 -10.90 -5.71
C ILE A 72 8.52 -11.49 -7.00
N TRP A 73 9.61 -12.26 -6.95
CA TRP A 73 10.18 -12.91 -8.13
C TRP A 73 9.26 -13.95 -8.78
N GLN A 74 8.30 -14.48 -8.03
CA GLN A 74 7.30 -15.41 -8.57
C GLN A 74 6.03 -14.72 -9.04
N SER A 75 5.84 -13.43 -8.72
CA SER A 75 4.65 -12.70 -9.12
C SER A 75 4.80 -12.18 -10.55
N THR A 76 3.66 -12.04 -11.22
CA THR A 76 3.54 -11.42 -12.55
C THR A 76 2.49 -10.32 -12.57
N GLY A 77 2.05 -9.88 -11.40
CA GLY A 77 0.92 -8.97 -11.17
C GLY A 77 0.51 -8.97 -9.70
N PHE A 78 -0.53 -8.20 -9.37
CA PHE A 78 -1.09 -8.15 -8.01
C PHE A 78 -1.92 -9.39 -7.70
N ALA A 79 -1.65 -10.04 -6.56
CA ALA A 79 -2.51 -11.09 -6.03
C ALA A 79 -3.79 -10.48 -5.41
N PRO A 80 -4.97 -11.10 -5.60
CA PRO A 80 -6.21 -10.63 -4.99
C PRO A 80 -6.09 -10.56 -3.46
N PRO A 81 -6.89 -9.72 -2.77
CA PRO A 81 -6.86 -9.62 -1.32
C PRO A 81 -7.22 -10.97 -0.68
N GLU A 82 -6.81 -11.14 0.58
CA GLU A 82 -7.22 -12.30 1.36
C GLU A 82 -8.75 -12.37 1.42
N SER A 83 -9.29 -13.57 1.24
CA SER A 83 -10.72 -13.82 1.41
C SER A 83 -11.01 -14.34 2.81
N GLY A 84 -12.07 -13.83 3.41
CA GLY A 84 -12.53 -14.25 4.74
C GLY A 84 -12.33 -13.19 5.83
N PRO A 85 -12.84 -13.46 7.04
CA PRO A 85 -12.70 -12.56 8.17
C PRO A 85 -11.23 -12.46 8.60
N PRO A 86 -10.82 -11.34 9.24
CA PRO A 86 -9.53 -11.26 9.92
C PRO A 86 -9.35 -12.43 10.91
N PRO A 87 -8.13 -12.96 11.06
CA PRO A 87 -7.88 -14.03 12.02
C PRO A 87 -8.14 -13.56 13.45
N GLU A 88 -8.56 -14.49 14.30
CA GLU A 88 -8.60 -14.24 15.75
C GLU A 88 -7.17 -14.02 16.26
N LEU A 89 -6.98 -12.92 16.99
CA LEU A 89 -5.67 -12.54 17.53
C LEU A 89 -5.60 -12.83 19.03
N PRO A 90 -4.46 -13.33 19.54
CA PRO A 90 -4.17 -13.31 20.96
C PRO A 90 -4.32 -11.89 21.53
N ALA A 91 -4.77 -11.80 22.78
CA ALA A 91 -5.09 -10.51 23.41
C ALA A 91 -3.95 -9.47 23.34
N ASP A 92 -2.69 -9.89 23.43
CA ASP A 92 -1.55 -8.97 23.34
C ASP A 92 -1.33 -8.42 21.93
N LEU A 93 -1.68 -9.18 20.88
CA LEU A 93 -1.65 -8.69 19.50
C LEU A 93 -2.88 -7.82 19.19
N GLN A 94 -4.05 -8.14 19.75
CA GLN A 94 -5.23 -7.29 19.62
C GLN A 94 -4.97 -5.88 20.16
N LYS A 95 -4.27 -5.76 21.30
CA LYS A 95 -3.85 -4.46 21.85
C LYS A 95 -3.01 -3.63 20.87
N LEU A 96 -2.22 -4.28 20.02
CA LEU A 96 -1.43 -3.57 18.99
C LEU A 96 -2.33 -3.06 17.87
N VAL A 97 -3.30 -3.86 17.44
CA VAL A 97 -4.33 -3.43 16.47
C VAL A 97 -5.11 -2.24 17.01
N ASP A 98 -5.58 -2.31 18.25
CA ASP A 98 -6.35 -1.23 18.88
C ASP A 98 -5.56 0.08 18.98
N GLN A 99 -4.23 0.00 19.18
CA GLN A 99 -3.33 1.17 19.17
C GLN A 99 -3.10 1.73 17.76
N ALA A 100 -3.07 0.86 16.74
CA ALA A 100 -2.85 1.25 15.35
C ALA A 100 -4.11 1.81 14.68
N MET A 101 -5.28 1.28 15.04
CA MET A 101 -6.55 1.52 14.34
C MET A 101 -6.92 3.00 14.24
N PRO A 102 -6.81 3.83 15.31
CA PRO A 102 -7.13 5.25 15.20
C PRO A 102 -6.27 6.00 14.18
N VAL A 103 -5.02 5.57 13.98
CA VAL A 103 -4.13 6.15 12.97
C VAL A 103 -4.50 5.65 11.57
N TYR A 104 -4.77 4.36 11.43
CA TYR A 104 -5.23 3.78 10.18
C TYR A 104 -6.53 4.44 9.70
N GLU A 105 -7.57 4.48 10.53
CA GLU A 105 -8.86 5.10 10.21
C GLU A 105 -8.72 6.59 9.87
N TYR A 106 -7.82 7.30 10.57
CA TYR A 106 -7.53 8.70 10.26
C TYR A 106 -7.05 8.88 8.83
N LEU A 107 -6.04 8.12 8.41
CA LEU A 107 -5.48 8.17 7.06
C LEU A 107 -6.45 7.62 6.02
N HIS A 108 -7.17 6.55 6.35
CA HIS A 108 -8.11 5.86 5.46
C HIS A 108 -9.29 6.76 5.03
N ARG A 109 -9.66 7.76 5.85
CA ARG A 109 -10.64 8.79 5.46
C ARG A 109 -10.16 9.71 4.33
N HIS A 110 -8.87 9.75 4.06
CA HIS A 110 -8.26 10.52 2.98
C HIS A 110 -7.91 9.68 1.75
N ARG A 111 -8.21 8.37 1.74
CA ARG A 111 -7.89 7.51 0.62
C ARG A 111 -8.67 7.93 -0.64
N ILE A 112 -8.01 7.82 -1.78
CA ILE A 112 -8.56 8.10 -3.12
C ILE A 112 -9.28 6.91 -3.72
#